data_AF-A0A7W8W7B8-F1
#
_entry.id   AF-A0A7W8W7B8-F1
#
_cell.length_a   1.000
_cell.length_b   1.000
_cell.length_c   1.000
_cell.angle_alpha   90.00
_cell.angle_beta   90.00
_cell.angle_gamma   90.00
#
_symmetry.space_group_name_H-M   'P 1'
#
loop_
_entity.id
_entity.type
_entity.pdbx_description
1 polymer ?
#
loop_
_entity_poly.entity_id
_entity_poly.type
_entity_poly.pdbx_seq_one_letter_code
_entity_poly.pdbx_strand_id
1 'polypeptide(L)'
;MGQQKQDETGGKEECQLCRITYSIYSNFPPMPSAMALNAETGEWFPFDRLKSYSNGYDMAEALGYAWACDCRGKAAPALTSKDRIHDEQYTLKDSDGHVMPDTYYTVRLPSGSLVHGVTDRLGRTKRYETNGAQSIHIYLGHREEA
;
A
#
# COMPACT_ATOMS: atom_id res chain seq x y z
N MET A 1 -45.36 -32.26 -2.93
CA MET A 1 -44.90 -31.40 -4.04
C MET A 1 -44.20 -30.21 -3.43
N GLY A 2 -42.88 -30.33 -3.25
CA GLY A 2 -42.05 -29.30 -2.62
C GLY A 2 -41.57 -28.32 -3.67
N GLN A 3 -41.90 -27.05 -3.51
CA GLN A 3 -41.21 -25.97 -4.19
C GLN A 3 -40.23 -25.37 -3.20
N GLN A 4 -38.97 -25.80 -3.29
CA GLN A 4 -37.86 -25.07 -2.69
C GLN A 4 -37.71 -23.76 -3.44
N LYS A 5 -37.94 -22.68 -2.70
CA LYS A 5 -37.61 -21.31 -3.08
C LYS A 5 -36.09 -21.26 -3.27
N GLN A 6 -35.65 -21.07 -4.51
CA GLN A 6 -34.27 -20.73 -4.82
C GLN A 6 -34.04 -19.32 -4.27
N ASP A 7 -33.36 -19.23 -3.13
CA ASP A 7 -32.73 -17.97 -2.71
C ASP A 7 -31.47 -17.82 -3.57
N GLU A 8 -31.60 -17.06 -4.66
CA GLU A 8 -30.48 -16.50 -5.42
C GLU A 8 -29.79 -15.43 -4.56
N THR A 9 -28.99 -15.86 -3.58
CA THR A 9 -27.92 -15.03 -3.03
C THR A 9 -26.69 -15.24 -3.89
N GLY A 10 -26.48 -14.33 -4.85
CA GLY A 10 -25.27 -14.21 -5.67
C GLY A 10 -24.03 -13.82 -4.85
N GLY A 11 -23.66 -14.64 -3.87
CA GLY A 11 -22.34 -14.60 -3.23
C GLY A 11 -21.34 -15.22 -4.19
N LYS A 12 -20.45 -14.40 -4.77
CA LYS A 12 -19.33 -14.88 -5.58
C LYS A 12 -18.60 -15.95 -4.77
N GLU A 13 -18.64 -17.21 -5.21
CA GLU A 13 -17.95 -18.31 -4.53
C GLU A 13 -16.46 -17.99 -4.44
N GLU A 14 -15.98 -17.70 -3.23
CA GLU A 14 -14.56 -17.47 -2.94
C GLU A 14 -13.81 -18.80 -3.02
N CYS A 15 -12.65 -18.84 -3.71
CA CYS A 15 -11.82 -20.03 -3.84
C CYS A 15 -11.40 -20.53 -2.45
N GLN A 16 -11.21 -21.84 -2.29
CA GLN A 16 -10.83 -22.44 -1.00
C GLN A 16 -9.56 -21.81 -0.43
N LEU A 17 -8.58 -21.49 -1.28
CA LEU A 17 -7.35 -20.81 -0.86
C LEU A 17 -7.65 -19.45 -0.24
N CYS A 18 -8.42 -18.58 -0.91
CA CYS A 18 -8.80 -17.27 -0.36
C CYS A 18 -9.59 -17.42 0.94
N ARG A 19 -10.57 -18.32 0.99
CA ARG A 19 -11.36 -18.55 2.20
C ARG A 19 -10.47 -18.98 3.38
N ILE A 20 -9.53 -19.89 3.15
CA ILE A 20 -8.60 -20.37 4.18
C ILE A 20 -7.66 -19.25 4.59
N THR A 21 -7.05 -18.54 3.64
CA THR A 21 -6.17 -17.39 3.89
C THR A 21 -6.89 -16.35 4.77
N TYR A 22 -8.08 -15.92 4.38
CA TYR A 22 -8.86 -14.96 5.15
C TYR A 22 -9.16 -15.47 6.56
N SER A 23 -9.61 -16.73 6.67
CA SER A 23 -9.91 -17.34 7.97
C SER A 23 -8.69 -17.41 8.89
N ILE A 24 -7.50 -17.68 8.35
CA ILE A 24 -6.27 -17.75 9.15
C ILE A 24 -5.89 -16.35 9.67
N TYR A 25 -5.75 -15.38 8.77
CA TYR A 25 -5.17 -14.08 9.12
C TYR A 25 -6.15 -13.17 9.86
N SER A 26 -7.46 -13.24 9.56
CA SER A 26 -8.47 -12.45 10.29
C SER A 26 -8.61 -12.89 11.74
N ASN A 27 -8.43 -14.19 12.01
CA ASN A 27 -8.51 -14.75 13.37
C ASN A 27 -7.15 -14.80 14.08
N PHE A 28 -6.07 -14.43 13.40
CA PHE A 28 -4.75 -14.41 14.01
C PHE A 28 -4.68 -13.31 15.09
N PRO A 29 -4.10 -13.60 16.27
CA PRO A 29 -3.90 -12.58 17.29
C PRO A 29 -3.06 -11.41 16.75
N PRO A 30 -3.24 -10.18 17.27
CA PRO A 30 -2.38 -9.05 16.91
C PRO A 30 -0.91 -9.37 17.16
N MET A 31 -0.05 -9.05 16.20
CA MET A 31 1.39 -9.33 16.27
C MET A 31 2.19 -8.09 15.83
N PRO A 32 2.29 -7.07 16.71
CA PRO A 32 2.78 -5.74 16.33
C PRO A 32 4.26 -5.72 15.90
N SER A 33 5.04 -6.71 16.33
CA SER A 33 6.46 -6.84 15.97
C SER A 33 6.72 -7.87 14.87
N ALA A 34 5.68 -8.59 14.41
CA ALA A 34 5.86 -9.60 13.37
C ALA A 34 5.89 -8.95 11.98
N MET A 35 6.73 -9.51 11.12
CA MET A 35 6.82 -9.14 9.72
C MET A 35 6.33 -10.31 8.87
N ALA A 36 5.61 -9.99 7.80
CA ALA A 36 5.26 -10.92 6.74
C ALA A 36 6.19 -10.69 5.54
N LEU A 37 6.48 -11.76 4.81
CA LEU A 37 7.27 -11.74 3.58
C LEU A 37 6.32 -11.96 2.40
N ASN A 38 6.39 -11.09 1.39
CA ASN A 38 5.84 -11.41 0.09
C ASN A 38 6.80 -12.40 -0.61
N ALA A 39 6.35 -13.63 -0.83
CA ALA A 39 7.19 -14.70 -1.34
C ALA A 39 7.61 -14.50 -2.82
N GLU A 40 6.86 -13.68 -3.56
CA GLU A 40 7.12 -13.40 -4.97
C GLU A 40 8.13 -12.25 -5.15
N THR A 41 7.98 -11.17 -4.39
CA THR A 41 8.83 -9.97 -4.51
C THR A 41 10.01 -9.94 -3.54
N GLY A 42 9.95 -10.71 -2.46
CA GLY A 42 10.93 -10.66 -1.36
C GLY A 42 10.74 -9.46 -0.41
N GLU A 43 9.68 -8.66 -0.59
CA GLU A 43 9.39 -7.51 0.26
C GLU A 43 8.88 -7.94 1.64
N TRP A 44 9.45 -7.36 2.69
CA TRP A 44 8.95 -7.50 4.06
C TRP A 44 7.98 -6.37 4.41
N PHE A 45 6.86 -6.70 5.04
CA PHE A 45 5.87 -5.72 5.50
C PHE A 45 5.31 -6.08 6.89
N PRO A 46 4.78 -5.12 7.66
CA PRO A 46 4.18 -5.39 8.97
C PRO A 46 3.05 -6.42 8.88
N PHE A 47 3.11 -7.47 9.70
CA PHE A 47 2.14 -8.57 9.66
C PHE A 47 0.69 -8.10 9.86
N ASP A 48 0.48 -7.15 10.77
CA ASP A 48 -0.86 -6.61 11.06
C ASP A 48 -1.53 -5.94 9.85
N ARG A 49 -0.77 -5.59 8.80
CA ARG A 49 -1.33 -5.14 7.51
C ARG A 49 -2.28 -6.18 6.92
N LEU A 50 -2.05 -7.48 7.17
CA LEU A 50 -2.91 -8.55 6.65
C LEU A 50 -4.36 -8.41 7.14
N LYS A 51 -4.56 -7.95 8.38
CA LYS A 51 -5.88 -7.76 8.97
C LYS A 51 -6.64 -6.56 8.41
N SER A 52 -5.96 -5.67 7.67
CA SER A 52 -6.58 -4.53 6.99
C SER A 52 -7.26 -4.88 5.67
N TYR A 53 -7.04 -6.10 5.16
CA TYR A 53 -7.64 -6.55 3.91
C TYR A 53 -9.05 -7.10 4.12
N SER A 54 -9.92 -6.84 3.14
CA SER A 54 -11.36 -7.16 3.23
C SER A 54 -11.71 -8.57 2.79
N ASN A 55 -10.80 -9.27 2.11
CA ASN A 55 -11.01 -10.59 1.54
C ASN A 55 -9.69 -11.38 1.45
N GLY A 56 -9.79 -12.68 1.22
CA GLY A 56 -8.62 -13.56 1.19
C GLY A 56 -7.76 -13.44 -0.05
N TYR A 57 -8.30 -12.92 -1.15
CA TYR A 57 -7.54 -12.68 -2.38
C TYR A 57 -6.51 -11.58 -2.17
N ASP A 58 -6.92 -10.44 -1.60
CA ASP A 58 -5.99 -9.33 -1.33
C ASP A 58 -4.89 -9.72 -0.34
N MET A 59 -5.22 -10.58 0.64
CA MET A 59 -4.22 -11.14 1.56
C MET A 59 -3.24 -12.08 0.83
N ALA A 60 -3.73 -12.95 -0.05
CA ALA A 60 -2.90 -13.84 -0.85
C ALA A 60 -2.00 -13.09 -1.84
N GLU A 61 -2.49 -11.96 -2.39
CA GLU A 61 -1.71 -11.07 -3.26
C GLU A 61 -0.60 -10.37 -2.48
N ALA A 62 -0.93 -9.83 -1.30
CA ALA A 62 0.06 -9.22 -0.41
C ALA A 62 1.16 -10.19 0.02
N LEU A 63 0.84 -11.48 0.16
CA LEU A 63 1.79 -12.54 0.52
C LEU A 63 2.52 -13.15 -0.69
N GLY A 64 2.19 -12.75 -1.93
CA GLY A 64 2.89 -13.20 -3.13
C GLY A 64 2.55 -14.63 -3.57
N TYR A 65 1.35 -15.12 -3.25
CA TYR A 65 0.89 -16.44 -3.69
C TYR A 65 -0.50 -16.43 -4.35
N ALA A 66 -1.03 -15.25 -4.69
CA ALA A 66 -2.32 -15.14 -5.38
C ALA A 66 -2.38 -15.88 -6.73
N TRP A 67 -1.22 -16.14 -7.36
CA TRP A 67 -1.13 -16.98 -8.56
C TRP A 67 -1.70 -18.40 -8.36
N ALA A 68 -1.76 -18.88 -7.12
CA ALA A 68 -2.29 -20.18 -6.74
C ALA A 68 -3.82 -20.20 -6.50
N CYS A 69 -4.52 -19.07 -6.54
CA CYS A 69 -5.97 -19.06 -6.32
C CYS A 69 -6.77 -19.17 -7.63
N ASP A 70 -7.82 -19.99 -7.58
CA ASP A 70 -8.79 -20.19 -8.67
C ASP A 70 -9.73 -18.98 -8.90
N CYS A 71 -9.73 -17.98 -8.00
CA CYS A 71 -10.42 -16.70 -8.19
C CYS A 71 -9.70 -15.76 -9.16
N ARG A 72 -8.48 -16.09 -9.60
CA ARG A 72 -7.70 -15.23 -10.50
C ARG A 72 -8.51 -14.95 -11.78
N GLY A 73 -8.89 -13.69 -11.98
CA GLY A 73 -9.74 -13.23 -13.10
C GLY A 73 -11.25 -13.17 -12.82
N LYS A 74 -11.74 -13.64 -11.67
CA LYS A 74 -13.14 -13.56 -11.22
C LYS A 74 -13.36 -12.68 -9.99
N ALA A 75 -12.29 -12.39 -9.24
CA ALA A 75 -12.35 -11.37 -8.21
C ALA A 75 -12.96 -10.11 -8.83
N ALA A 76 -13.93 -9.50 -8.14
CA ALA A 76 -14.29 -8.11 -8.39
C ALA A 76 -12.99 -7.32 -8.59
N PRO A 77 -12.95 -6.24 -9.40
CA PRO A 77 -11.75 -5.43 -9.46
C PRO A 77 -11.32 -5.26 -8.01
N ALA A 78 -10.10 -5.73 -7.71
CA ALA A 78 -9.50 -5.46 -6.42
C ALA A 78 -9.80 -3.99 -6.12
N LEU A 79 -9.79 -3.57 -4.86
CA LEU A 79 -9.41 -2.18 -4.66
C LEU A 79 -8.04 -2.06 -5.31
N THR A 80 -8.05 -1.69 -6.60
CA THR A 80 -6.87 -1.67 -7.44
C THR A 80 -5.98 -0.75 -6.65
N SER A 81 -4.75 -1.17 -6.44
CA SER A 81 -3.70 -0.44 -5.75
C SER A 81 -3.77 1.09 -5.91
N LYS A 82 -4.35 1.63 -6.99
CA LYS A 82 -4.84 3.02 -7.12
C LYS A 82 -5.58 3.64 -5.92
N ASP A 83 -6.45 2.93 -5.20
CA ASP A 83 -7.12 3.50 -4.00
C ASP A 83 -6.22 3.48 -2.75
N ARG A 84 -5.03 2.88 -2.86
CA ARG A 84 -4.00 2.87 -1.80
C ARG A 84 -2.74 3.61 -2.22
N ILE A 85 -2.62 4.11 -3.46
CA ILE A 85 -1.48 4.93 -3.84
C ILE A 85 -1.75 6.34 -3.33
N HIS A 86 -1.01 6.72 -2.30
CA HIS A 86 -0.98 8.10 -1.84
C HIS A 86 0.05 8.85 -2.67
N ASP A 87 -0.44 9.72 -3.54
CA ASP A 87 0.37 10.57 -4.40
C ASP A 87 0.29 12.02 -3.89
N GLU A 88 1.32 12.44 -3.16
CA GLU A 88 1.38 13.76 -2.53
C GLU A 88 2.50 14.64 -3.08
N GLN A 89 2.26 15.95 -3.02
CA GLN A 89 3.24 16.99 -3.32
C GLN A 89 3.29 17.97 -2.15
N TYR A 90 4.49 18.38 -1.76
CA TYR A 90 4.69 19.26 -0.61
C TYR A 90 5.18 20.63 -1.06
N THR A 91 4.85 21.66 -0.30
CA THR A 91 5.35 23.03 -0.51
C THR A 91 6.30 23.40 0.62
N LEU A 92 7.53 23.75 0.27
CA LEU A 92 8.53 24.20 1.24
C LEU A 92 8.35 25.69 1.49
N LYS A 93 8.34 26.04 2.78
CA LYS A 93 8.21 27.41 3.26
C LYS A 93 9.28 27.70 4.31
N ASP A 94 9.75 28.94 4.36
CA ASP A 94 10.62 29.41 5.43
C ASP A 94 9.85 29.61 6.75
N SER A 95 10.55 30.07 7.80
CA SER A 95 9.95 30.34 9.11
C SER A 95 8.89 31.45 9.10
N ASP A 96 8.99 32.37 8.13
CA ASP A 96 8.06 33.48 7.95
C ASP A 96 6.86 33.10 7.06
N GLY A 97 6.86 31.88 6.52
CA GLY A 97 5.80 31.34 5.68
C GLY A 97 5.95 31.65 4.19
N HIS A 98 7.06 32.26 3.76
CA HIS A 98 7.34 32.48 2.35
C HIS A 98 7.74 31.18 1.66
N VAL A 99 7.25 30.99 0.43
CA VAL A 99 7.62 29.82 -0.37
C VAL A 99 9.10 29.83 -0.71
N MET A 100 9.72 28.65 -0.73
CA MET A 100 11.14 28.47 -1.03
C MET A 100 11.32 27.89 -2.44
N PRO A 101 11.33 28.71 -3.50
CA PRO A 101 11.59 28.24 -4.85
C PRO A 101 13.05 27.84 -5.05
N ASP A 102 13.31 27.03 -6.08
CA ASP A 102 14.65 26.64 -6.54
C ASP A 102 15.58 26.13 -5.42
N THR A 103 14.99 25.49 -4.40
CA THR A 103 15.66 25.04 -3.19
C THR A 103 15.95 23.55 -3.28
N TYR A 104 17.20 23.16 -3.06
CA TYR A 104 17.60 21.75 -3.00
C TYR A 104 17.07 21.07 -1.74
N TYR A 105 16.55 19.87 -1.92
CA TYR A 105 16.04 19.05 -0.84
C TYR A 105 16.27 17.56 -1.10
N THR A 106 16.21 16.78 -0.02
CA THR A 106 16.29 15.33 -0.03
C THR A 106 15.06 14.76 0.68
N VAL A 107 14.40 13.79 0.05
CA VAL A 107 13.27 13.06 0.61
C VAL A 107 13.72 11.66 0.98
N ARG A 108 13.45 11.25 2.21
CA ARG A 108 13.54 9.86 2.64
C ARG A 108 12.15 9.24 2.58
N LEU A 109 12.01 8.28 1.67
CA LEU A 109 10.80 7.49 1.49
C LEU A 109 10.68 6.42 2.60
N PRO A 110 9.49 5.83 2.81
CA PRO A 110 9.27 4.81 3.83
C PRO A 110 10.09 3.54 3.60
N SER A 111 10.44 3.25 2.34
CA SER A 111 11.38 2.19 1.95
C SER A 111 12.82 2.43 2.45
N GLY A 112 13.12 3.63 2.94
CA GLY A 112 14.47 4.09 3.26
C GLY A 112 15.21 4.71 2.08
N SER A 113 14.66 4.66 0.87
CA SER A 113 15.27 5.28 -0.32
C SER A 113 15.35 6.80 -0.18
N LEU A 114 16.47 7.37 -0.62
CA LEU A 114 16.68 8.82 -0.67
C LEU A 114 16.46 9.33 -2.09
N VAL A 115 15.67 10.39 -2.22
CA VAL A 115 15.39 11.07 -3.50
C VAL A 115 15.79 12.53 -3.38
N HIS A 116 16.63 12.99 -4.29
CA HIS A 116 17.05 14.38 -4.35
C HIS A 116 16.19 15.17 -5.34
N GLY A 117 15.94 16.43 -5.03
CA GLY A 117 15.16 17.32 -5.87
C GLY A 117 15.46 18.79 -5.64
N VAL A 118 14.90 19.61 -6.52
CA VAL A 118 14.85 21.07 -6.42
C VAL A 118 13.40 21.47 -6.49
N THR A 119 12.97 22.39 -5.63
CA THR A 119 11.58 22.90 -5.65
C THR A 119 11.31 23.73 -6.89
N ASP A 120 10.06 23.76 -7.34
CA ASP A 120 9.65 24.63 -8.43
C ASP A 120 9.52 26.10 -7.98
N ARG A 121 9.19 26.98 -8.92
CA ARG A 121 8.92 28.42 -8.71
C ARG A 121 7.81 28.74 -7.70
N LEU A 122 6.99 27.76 -7.30
CA LEU A 122 5.99 27.89 -6.24
C LEU A 122 6.43 27.22 -4.93
N GLY A 123 7.70 26.81 -4.83
CA GLY A 123 8.26 26.10 -3.68
C GLY A 123 7.83 24.65 -3.57
N ARG A 124 7.30 24.03 -4.64
CA ARG A 124 6.75 22.68 -4.58
C ARG A 124 7.79 21.62 -4.91
N THR A 125 7.76 20.51 -4.19
CA THR A 125 8.58 19.33 -4.46
C THR A 125 8.08 18.58 -5.70
N LYS A 126 8.77 17.50 -6.08
CA LYS A 126 8.18 16.47 -6.94
C LYS A 126 7.01 15.79 -6.23
N ARG A 127 6.23 15.04 -7.00
CA ARG A 127 5.19 14.16 -6.49
C ARG A 127 5.80 12.85 -6.00
N TYR A 128 5.29 12.33 -4.89
CA TYR A 128 5.76 11.09 -4.27
C TYR A 128 4.60 10.13 -4.07
N GLU A 129 4.76 8.94 -4.63
CA GLU A 129 3.79 7.86 -4.51
C GLU A 129 4.22 6.88 -3.41
N THR A 130 3.33 6.61 -2.46
CA THR A 130 3.50 5.60 -1.41
C THR A 130 2.35 4.60 -1.40
N ASN A 131 2.64 3.38 -0.94
CA ASN A 131 1.66 2.31 -0.76
C ASN A 131 0.82 2.53 0.52
N GLY A 132 0.01 3.58 0.53
CA GLY A 132 -0.83 4.02 1.64
C GLY A 132 -0.34 5.34 2.22
N ALA A 133 -1.10 5.89 3.17
CA ALA A 133 -0.67 7.04 3.97
C ALA A 133 0.54 6.63 4.81
N GLN A 134 1.73 7.14 4.46
CA GLN A 134 2.98 6.81 5.12
C GLN A 134 3.80 8.08 5.33
N SER A 135 4.54 8.13 6.44
CA SER A 135 5.40 9.28 6.75
C SER A 135 6.62 9.29 5.83
N ILE A 136 6.89 10.45 5.23
CA ILE A 136 8.16 10.76 4.58
C ILE A 136 8.90 11.83 5.36
N HIS A 137 10.22 11.90 5.20
CA HIS A 137 11.03 12.96 5.78
C HIS A 137 11.64 13.81 4.68
N ILE A 138 11.50 15.13 4.78
CA ILE A 138 12.11 16.09 3.85
C ILE A 138 13.21 16.84 4.59
N TYR A 139 14.41 16.78 4.04
CA TYR A 139 15.59 17.47 4.54
C TYR A 139 15.96 18.59 3.56
N LEU A 140 16.08 19.80 4.09
CA LEU A 140 16.57 20.95 3.33
C LEU A 140 18.08 20.86 3.18
N GLY A 141 18.57 21.01 1.94
CA GLY A 141 19.99 21.06 1.64
C GLY A 141 20.73 19.73 1.88
N HIS A 142 21.14 19.08 0.79
CA HIS A 142 22.33 18.23 0.78
C HIS A 142 22.78 18.06 -0.68
N ARG A 143 23.94 18.62 -1.01
CA ARG A 143 24.71 18.26 -2.20
C ARG A 143 26.04 17.77 -1.67
N GLU A 144 26.30 16.47 -1.69
CA GLU A 144 27.71 16.03 -1.64
C GLU A 144 28.30 16.46 -2.99
N GLU A 145 29.13 17.49 -2.96
CA GLU A 145 29.94 17.86 -4.12
C GLU A 145 30.96 16.74 -4.35
N ALA A 146 30.98 16.20 -5.57
CA ALA A 146 32.02 15.29 -6.04
C ALA A 146 33.32 16.07 -6.30
#